data_AF-A0A4R5G7C0-F1
#
_entry.id   AF-A0A4R5G7C0-F1
#
_cell.length_a   1.000
_cell.length_b   1.000
_cell.length_c   1.000
_cell.angle_alpha   90.00
_cell.angle_beta   90.00
_cell.angle_gamma   90.00
#
_symmetry.space_group_name_H-M   'P 1'
#
loop_
_entity.id
_entity.type
_entity.pdbx_description
1 polymer ?
#
loop_
_entity_poly.entity_id
_entity_poly.type
_entity_poly.pdbx_seq_one_letter_code
_entity_poly.pdbx_strand_id
1 'polypeptide(L)'
;MAEENDNVEVVETDKTAAGSEQSKPQDEKKYTDADVDAIIDKKFAKWKADQEAKESEAKKLAKMNADDKQAYQLKKREQELADREAEINKRELTAEAKSILSERGLPIELVNNVNLTDADSVHESIDQLQKSWEEAVQKGVSERIKGGKPIPKAPSAPAEITKEQFDKMGYKSRNELFERNPELYNKLKG
;
A
#
# COMPACT_ATOMS: atom_id res chain seq x y z
N MET A 1 71.54 -29.87 -19.31
CA MET A 1 70.84 -30.62 -20.36
C MET A 1 70.45 -29.59 -21.39
N ALA A 2 71.30 -29.26 -22.37
CA ALA A 2 71.99 -30.16 -23.32
C ALA A 2 70.95 -31.13 -23.91
N GLU A 3 70.80 -31.27 -25.22
CA GLU A 3 71.54 -30.85 -26.40
C GLU A 3 70.62 -31.34 -27.55
N GLU A 4 70.58 -30.71 -28.70
CA GLU A 4 71.23 -31.18 -29.95
C GLU A 4 70.24 -30.76 -31.05
N ASN A 5 70.60 -30.44 -32.28
CA ASN A 5 71.87 -30.21 -32.96
C ASN A 5 71.40 -29.44 -34.23
N ASP A 6 71.94 -28.28 -34.57
CA ASP A 6 73.19 -28.17 -35.35
C ASP A 6 73.09 -28.93 -36.68
N ASN A 7 73.09 -28.20 -37.80
CA ASN A 7 74.37 -28.02 -38.48
C ASN A 7 74.24 -27.05 -39.66
N VAL A 8 75.26 -26.21 -39.72
CA VAL A 8 75.66 -25.24 -40.74
C VAL A 8 76.54 -25.96 -41.76
N GLU A 9 76.63 -25.51 -43.02
CA GLU A 9 77.89 -25.46 -43.79
C GLU A 9 77.62 -24.69 -45.11
N VAL A 10 78.24 -23.52 -45.31
CA VAL A 10 79.55 -23.25 -45.96
C VAL A 10 79.33 -22.82 -47.41
N VAL A 11 79.40 -21.50 -47.66
CA VAL A 11 80.53 -20.76 -48.25
C VAL A 11 80.71 -21.09 -49.72
N GLU A 12 80.55 -20.07 -50.57
CA GLU A 12 81.59 -19.69 -51.54
C GLU A 12 81.31 -18.28 -52.08
N THR A 13 82.27 -17.38 -51.83
CA THR A 13 82.55 -16.17 -52.62
C THR A 13 83.40 -16.57 -53.81
N ASP A 14 83.04 -16.18 -55.05
CA ASP A 14 83.86 -15.34 -55.94
C ASP A 14 83.29 -15.25 -57.38
N LYS A 15 83.50 -14.07 -57.99
CA LYS A 15 83.67 -13.78 -59.44
C LYS A 15 82.49 -13.59 -60.43
N THR A 16 82.29 -12.30 -60.75
CA THR A 16 82.38 -11.62 -62.09
C THR A 16 81.58 -12.15 -63.28
N ALA A 17 81.03 -11.34 -64.20
CA ALA A 17 80.92 -9.90 -64.42
C ALA A 17 79.99 -9.65 -65.63
N ALA A 18 79.57 -8.39 -65.80
CA ALA A 18 78.90 -7.76 -66.95
C ALA A 18 77.39 -8.06 -67.10
N GLY A 19 76.48 -7.10 -67.16
CA GLY A 19 76.54 -5.64 -67.10
C GLY A 19 75.21 -5.08 -67.62
N SER A 20 74.63 -4.09 -66.93
CA SER A 20 73.77 -3.03 -67.50
C SER A 20 73.34 -2.07 -66.38
N GLU A 21 73.64 -0.79 -66.58
CA GLU A 21 73.37 0.35 -65.70
C GLU A 21 71.89 0.50 -65.30
N GLN A 22 71.60 0.90 -64.04
CA GLN A 22 70.69 2.03 -63.75
C GLN A 22 70.59 2.40 -62.25
N SER A 23 71.08 3.60 -61.94
CA SER A 23 70.53 4.62 -61.02
C SER A 23 70.04 4.22 -59.61
N LYS A 24 70.81 4.68 -58.59
CA LYS A 24 70.37 4.90 -57.19
C LYS A 24 69.12 5.78 -57.14
N PRO A 25 68.06 5.43 -56.39
CA PRO A 25 67.12 6.42 -55.88
C PRO A 25 67.69 6.98 -54.57
N GLN A 26 67.93 8.29 -54.52
CA GLN A 26 67.97 9.01 -53.25
C GLN A 26 66.58 8.88 -52.61
N ASP A 27 66.51 8.25 -51.44
CA ASP A 27 65.34 8.33 -50.55
C ASP A 27 65.14 9.80 -50.15
N GLU A 28 64.28 10.50 -50.87
CA GLU A 28 63.78 11.81 -50.46
C GLU A 28 63.00 11.61 -49.15
N LYS A 29 63.58 12.07 -48.03
CA LYS A 29 62.93 12.03 -46.71
C LYS A 29 61.57 12.73 -46.81
N LYS A 30 60.48 11.95 -46.74
CA LYS A 30 59.10 12.43 -46.86
C LYS A 30 58.64 13.35 -45.73
N TYR A 31 59.39 13.42 -44.64
CA TYR A 31 59.10 14.23 -43.46
C TYR A 31 60.40 14.82 -42.89
N THR A 32 60.31 16.04 -42.37
CA THR A 32 61.38 16.63 -41.56
C THR A 32 61.27 16.14 -40.12
N ASP A 33 62.36 16.20 -39.36
CA ASP A 33 62.34 15.85 -37.93
C ASP A 33 61.31 16.72 -37.17
N ALA A 34 61.15 17.99 -37.57
CA ALA A 34 60.12 18.87 -37.02
C ALA A 34 58.68 18.40 -37.32
N ASP A 35 58.43 17.80 -38.50
CA ASP A 35 57.12 17.21 -38.83
C ASP A 35 56.86 15.96 -37.99
N VAL A 36 57.89 15.15 -37.77
CA VAL A 36 57.80 13.94 -36.94
C VAL A 36 57.53 14.31 -35.48
N ASP A 37 58.25 15.28 -34.93
CA ASP A 37 58.05 15.78 -33.57
C ASP A 37 56.65 16.36 -33.38
N ALA A 38 56.17 17.17 -34.33
CA ALA A 38 54.81 17.71 -34.29
C ALA A 38 53.74 16.60 -34.33
N ILE A 39 53.97 15.53 -35.10
CA ILE A 39 53.07 14.37 -35.15
C ILE A 39 53.11 13.58 -33.83
N ILE A 40 54.29 13.39 -33.25
CA ILE A 40 54.48 12.68 -31.98
C ILE A 40 53.81 13.46 -30.85
N ASP A 41 54.06 14.77 -30.73
CA ASP A 41 53.48 15.62 -29.70
C ASP A 41 51.96 15.65 -29.79
N LYS A 42 51.41 15.76 -31.01
CA LYS A 42 49.96 15.73 -31.23
C LYS A 42 49.35 14.38 -30.86
N LYS A 43 50.05 13.28 -31.14
CA LYS A 43 49.61 11.93 -30.75
C LYS A 43 49.73 11.72 -29.24
N PHE A 44 50.79 12.21 -28.62
CA PHE A 44 51.03 12.09 -27.19
C PHE A 44 50.04 12.92 -26.38
N ALA A 45 49.76 14.16 -26.80
CA ALA A 45 48.73 15.01 -26.20
C ALA A 45 47.35 14.37 -26.29
N LYS A 46 46.99 13.81 -27.45
CA LYS A 46 45.73 13.04 -27.61
C LYS A 46 45.70 11.83 -26.70
N TRP A 47 46.77 11.03 -26.68
CA TRP A 47 46.84 9.83 -25.84
C TRP A 47 46.72 10.18 -24.35
N LYS A 48 47.39 11.24 -23.89
CA LYS A 48 47.34 11.68 -22.50
C LYS A 48 45.95 12.17 -22.10
N ALA A 49 45.29 12.96 -22.96
CA ALA A 49 43.91 13.39 -22.73
C ALA A 49 42.94 12.19 -22.69
N ASP A 50 43.15 11.19 -23.55
CA ASP A 50 42.36 9.95 -23.56
C ASP A 50 42.56 9.13 -22.28
N GLN A 51 43.79 9.07 -21.74
CA GLN A 51 44.09 8.40 -20.49
C GLN A 51 43.46 9.13 -19.30
N GLU A 52 43.61 10.46 -19.22
CA GLU A 52 43.04 11.27 -18.14
C GLU A 52 41.50 11.20 -18.15
N ALA A 53 40.87 11.17 -19.32
CA ALA A 53 39.42 10.98 -19.46
C ALA A 53 38.99 9.59 -18.96
N LYS A 54 39.70 8.53 -19.37
CA LYS A 54 39.42 7.14 -18.95
C LYS A 54 39.60 6.94 -17.44
N GLU A 55 40.63 7.53 -16.85
CA GLU A 55 40.86 7.45 -15.40
C GLU A 55 39.81 8.24 -14.61
N SER A 56 39.40 9.42 -15.09
CA SER A 56 38.35 10.23 -14.47
C SER A 56 37.00 9.52 -14.53
N GLU A 57 36.66 8.95 -15.68
CA GLU A 57 35.45 8.17 -15.86
C GLU A 57 35.47 6.88 -15.05
N ALA A 58 36.58 6.13 -15.02
CA ALA A 58 36.72 4.94 -14.19
C ALA A 58 36.60 5.26 -12.69
N LYS A 59 37.18 6.37 -12.21
CA LYS A 59 37.02 6.82 -10.82
C LYS A 59 35.59 7.26 -10.53
N LYS A 60 34.94 7.99 -11.44
CA LYS A 60 33.54 8.41 -11.29
C LYS A 60 32.58 7.23 -11.33
N LEU A 61 32.83 6.23 -12.19
CA LEU A 61 32.02 5.03 -12.35
C LEU A 61 32.24 4.05 -11.18
N ALA A 62 33.47 3.91 -10.68
CA ALA A 62 33.75 3.14 -9.46
C ALA A 62 33.11 3.80 -8.23
N LYS A 63 33.09 5.14 -8.17
CA LYS A 63 32.42 5.89 -7.12
C LYS A 63 30.90 5.81 -7.22
N MET A 64 30.29 5.96 -8.41
CA MET A 64 28.84 5.76 -8.59
C MET A 64 28.40 4.32 -8.30
N ASN A 65 29.15 3.30 -8.73
CA ASN A 65 28.71 1.91 -8.56
C ASN A 65 28.85 1.40 -7.11
N ALA A 66 29.71 2.03 -6.30
CA ALA A 66 29.83 1.74 -4.86
C ALA A 66 28.93 2.65 -4.01
N ASP A 67 28.95 3.97 -4.24
CA ASP A 67 28.19 4.95 -3.47
C ASP A 67 26.69 4.82 -3.74
N ASP A 68 26.25 4.60 -4.98
CA ASP A 68 24.81 4.41 -5.29
C ASP A 68 24.29 3.10 -4.69
N LYS A 69 25.12 2.05 -4.66
CA LYS A 69 24.78 0.77 -4.02
C LYS A 69 24.70 0.92 -2.50
N GLN A 70 25.61 1.67 -1.89
CA GLN A 70 25.55 1.99 -0.46
C GLN A 70 24.33 2.85 -0.12
N ALA A 71 24.05 3.91 -0.89
CA ALA A 71 22.89 4.77 -0.70
C ALA A 71 21.56 4.00 -0.86
N TYR A 72 21.47 3.11 -1.86
CA TYR A 72 20.30 2.25 -2.03
C TYR A 72 20.10 1.28 -0.86
N GLN A 73 21.19 0.67 -0.37
CA GLN A 73 21.11 -0.22 0.79
C GLN A 73 20.74 0.52 2.08
N LEU A 74 21.26 1.73 2.28
CA LEU A 74 20.90 2.59 3.40
C LEU A 74 19.42 2.98 3.32
N LYS A 75 18.97 3.51 2.18
CA LYS A 75 17.57 3.89 1.97
C LYS A 75 16.63 2.71 2.18
N LYS A 76 17.00 1.51 1.71
CA LYS A 76 16.21 0.29 1.93
C LYS A 76 16.13 -0.06 3.42
N ARG A 77 17.23 0.04 4.16
CA ARG A 77 17.24 -0.19 5.62
C ARG A 77 16.43 0.86 6.36
N GLU A 78 16.56 2.13 6.01
CA GLU A 78 15.80 3.22 6.63
C GLU A 78 14.30 3.02 6.40
N GLN A 79 13.89 2.63 5.19
CA GLN A 79 12.51 2.31 4.91
C GLN A 79 12.04 1.09 5.71
N GLU A 80 12.83 0.01 5.76
CA GLU A 80 12.48 -1.17 6.56
C GLU A 80 12.35 -0.84 8.05
N LEU A 81 13.23 0.01 8.60
CA LEU A 81 13.16 0.48 9.97
C LEU A 81 11.91 1.35 10.21
N ALA A 82 11.60 2.27 9.31
CA ALA A 82 10.41 3.11 9.38
C ALA A 82 9.12 2.28 9.31
N ASP A 83 9.05 1.30 8.40
CA ASP A 83 7.90 0.40 8.28
C ASP A 83 7.74 -0.46 9.55
N ARG A 84 8.85 -0.92 10.13
CA ARG A 84 8.84 -1.68 11.39
C ARG A 84 8.38 -0.82 12.57
N GLU A 85 8.87 0.41 12.66
CA GLU A 85 8.49 1.34 13.72
C GLU A 85 7.01 1.72 13.62
N ALA A 86 6.52 2.00 12.40
CA ALA A 86 5.11 2.25 12.15
C ALA A 86 4.23 1.05 12.53
N GLU A 87 4.65 -0.17 12.19
CA GLU A 87 3.92 -1.40 12.54
C GLU A 87 3.93 -1.66 14.06
N ILE A 88 5.04 -1.39 14.75
CA ILE A 88 5.13 -1.51 16.21
C ILE A 88 4.20 -0.49 16.88
N ASN A 89 4.31 0.79 16.50
CA ASN A 89 3.46 1.84 17.03
C ASN A 89 1.97 1.53 16.80
N LYS A 90 1.61 1.09 15.59
CA LYS A 90 0.24 0.66 15.29
C LYS A 90 -0.21 -0.49 16.18
N ARG A 91 0.64 -1.49 16.44
CA ARG A 91 0.30 -2.61 17.33
C ARG A 91 0.13 -2.15 18.77
N GLU A 92 0.97 -1.25 19.25
CA GLU A 92 0.89 -0.68 20.59
C GLU A 92 -0.41 0.12 20.75
N LEU A 93 -0.69 1.05 19.84
CA LEU A 93 -1.94 1.81 19.81
C LEU A 93 -3.16 0.91 19.68
N THR A 94 -3.08 -0.18 18.91
CA THR A 94 -4.17 -1.17 18.80
C THR A 94 -4.42 -1.87 20.13
N ALA A 95 -3.36 -2.25 20.85
CA ALA A 95 -3.48 -2.92 22.14
C ALA A 95 -4.04 -1.96 23.19
N GLU A 96 -3.57 -0.72 23.21
CA GLU A 96 -4.08 0.34 24.08
C GLU A 96 -5.55 0.64 23.79
N ALA A 97 -5.92 0.83 22.52
CA ALA A 97 -7.31 1.04 22.11
C ALA A 97 -8.22 -0.11 22.56
N LYS A 98 -7.77 -1.36 22.45
CA LYS A 98 -8.51 -2.54 22.97
C LYS A 98 -8.66 -2.50 24.48
N SER A 99 -7.62 -2.08 25.23
CA SER A 99 -7.71 -1.91 26.68
C SER A 99 -8.75 -0.87 27.04
N ILE A 100 -8.68 0.32 26.43
CA ILE A 100 -9.60 1.43 26.68
C ILE A 100 -11.04 1.04 26.34
N LEU A 101 -11.27 0.38 25.20
CA LEU A 101 -12.60 -0.13 24.82
C LEU A 101 -13.13 -1.10 25.89
N SER A 102 -12.31 -2.06 26.33
CA SER A 102 -12.69 -3.03 27.36
C SER A 102 -12.98 -2.36 28.70
N GLU A 103 -12.15 -1.40 29.12
CA GLU A 103 -12.32 -0.64 30.37
C GLU A 103 -13.62 0.16 30.37
N ARG A 104 -14.03 0.67 29.21
CA ARG A 104 -15.29 1.40 29.00
C ARG A 104 -16.50 0.49 28.76
N GLY A 105 -16.31 -0.83 28.82
CA GLY A 105 -17.37 -1.81 28.56
C GLY A 105 -17.87 -1.82 27.10
N LEU A 106 -17.07 -1.29 26.18
CA LEU A 106 -17.34 -1.31 24.75
C LEU A 106 -16.79 -2.59 24.11
N PRO A 107 -17.43 -3.11 23.04
CA PRO A 107 -16.90 -4.27 22.32
C PRO A 107 -15.50 -4.02 21.76
N ILE A 108 -14.55 -4.92 22.05
CA ILE A 108 -13.15 -4.84 21.57
C ILE A 108 -13.03 -4.83 20.04
N GLU A 109 -14.02 -5.38 19.33
CA GLU A 109 -14.08 -5.43 17.86
C GLU A 109 -14.19 -4.02 17.25
N LEU A 110 -14.66 -3.04 18.02
CA LEU A 110 -14.73 -1.64 17.59
C LEU A 110 -13.35 -1.01 17.36
N VAL A 111 -12.25 -1.67 17.79
CA VAL A 111 -10.88 -1.20 17.50
C VAL A 111 -10.64 -1.01 16.00
N ASN A 112 -11.32 -1.77 15.14
CA ASN A 112 -11.22 -1.62 13.68
C ASN A 112 -11.80 -0.29 13.16
N ASN A 113 -12.55 0.43 14.00
CA ASN A 113 -13.17 1.73 13.73
C ASN A 113 -12.48 2.88 14.47
N VAL A 114 -11.47 2.58 15.30
CA VAL A 114 -10.70 3.57 16.07
C VAL A 114 -9.60 4.18 15.19
N ASN A 115 -9.33 5.47 15.36
CA ASN A 115 -8.22 6.15 14.68
C ASN A 115 -6.89 5.83 15.39
N LEU A 116 -6.09 4.94 14.81
CA LEU A 116 -4.82 4.47 15.35
C LEU A 116 -3.60 5.27 14.85
N THR A 117 -3.76 6.57 14.59
CA THR A 117 -2.66 7.43 14.11
C THR A 117 -1.71 7.81 15.24
N ASP A 118 -2.25 8.13 16.41
CA ASP A 118 -1.56 8.57 17.61
C ASP A 118 -2.48 8.39 18.82
N ALA A 119 -1.94 8.53 20.03
CA ALA A 119 -2.69 8.28 21.27
C ALA A 119 -3.89 9.24 21.45
N ASP A 120 -3.75 10.52 21.11
CA ASP A 120 -4.83 11.50 21.26
C ASP A 120 -5.98 11.16 20.30
N SER A 121 -5.66 10.82 19.05
CA SER A 121 -6.60 10.32 18.05
C SER A 121 -7.33 9.05 18.50
N VAL A 122 -6.63 8.12 19.18
CA VAL A 122 -7.24 6.90 19.74
C VAL A 122 -8.29 7.26 20.79
N HIS A 123 -7.93 8.11 21.74
CA HIS A 123 -8.84 8.54 22.80
C HIS A 123 -10.06 9.28 22.25
N GLU A 124 -9.85 10.25 21.37
CA GLU A 124 -10.95 11.05 20.80
C GLU A 124 -11.92 10.17 19.99
N SER A 125 -11.40 9.27 19.17
CA SER A 125 -12.26 8.38 18.38
C SER A 125 -13.04 7.39 19.26
N ILE A 126 -12.44 6.86 20.34
CA ILE A 126 -13.16 6.02 21.30
C ILE A 126 -14.24 6.83 22.05
N ASP A 127 -13.95 8.06 22.46
CA ASP A 127 -14.95 8.95 23.09
C ASP A 127 -16.16 9.18 22.20
N GLN A 128 -15.94 9.41 20.91
CA GLN A 128 -17.02 9.60 19.93
C GLN A 128 -17.83 8.32 19.74
N LEU A 129 -17.16 7.17 19.58
CA LEU A 129 -17.82 5.86 19.46
C LEU A 129 -18.66 5.55 20.70
N GLN A 130 -18.13 5.84 21.89
CA GLN A 130 -18.84 5.63 23.15
C GLN A 130 -20.15 6.42 23.19
N LYS A 131 -20.11 7.72 22.89
CA LYS A 131 -21.31 8.58 22.90
C LYS A 131 -22.38 8.07 21.94
N SER A 132 -22.00 7.77 20.69
CA SER A 132 -22.94 7.25 19.69
C SER A 132 -23.52 5.88 20.08
N TRP A 133 -22.71 5.02 20.69
CA TRP A 133 -23.16 3.72 21.19
C TRP A 133 -24.17 3.86 22.34
N GLU A 134 -23.84 4.67 23.34
CA GLU A 134 -24.73 4.93 24.48
C GLU A 134 -26.07 5.52 24.04
N GLU A 135 -26.07 6.48 23.11
CA GLU A 135 -27.29 7.05 22.54
C GLU A 135 -28.14 5.99 21.81
N ALA A 136 -27.51 5.14 21.00
CA ALA A 136 -28.20 4.07 20.27
C ALA A 136 -28.80 3.02 21.23
N VAL A 137 -28.05 2.64 22.27
CA VAL A 137 -28.51 1.71 23.30
C VAL A 137 -29.67 2.32 24.10
N GLN A 138 -29.55 3.57 24.55
CA GLN A 138 -30.63 4.27 25.26
C GLN A 138 -31.90 4.37 24.41
N LYS A 139 -31.77 4.67 23.12
CA LYS A 139 -32.91 4.70 22.19
C LYS A 139 -33.56 3.34 22.05
N GLY A 140 -32.78 2.28 21.81
CA GLY A 140 -33.30 0.92 21.68
C GLY A 140 -33.98 0.40 22.95
N VAL A 141 -33.40 0.70 24.12
CA VAL A 141 -34.00 0.38 25.43
C VAL A 141 -35.29 1.17 25.63
N SER A 142 -35.31 2.46 25.31
CA SER A 142 -36.51 3.30 25.39
C SER A 142 -37.64 2.80 24.51
N GLU A 143 -37.33 2.38 23.27
CA GLU A 143 -38.30 1.77 22.35
C GLU A 143 -38.83 0.44 22.88
N ARG A 144 -37.98 -0.37 23.52
CA ARG A 144 -38.41 -1.63 24.15
C ARG A 144 -39.28 -1.41 25.39
N ILE A 145 -38.96 -0.41 26.22
CA ILE A 145 -39.73 -0.05 27.42
C ILE A 145 -41.11 0.51 27.07
N LYS A 146 -41.23 1.24 25.94
CA LYS A 146 -42.52 1.74 25.44
C LYS A 146 -43.53 0.61 25.12
N GLY A 147 -43.09 -0.65 25.16
CA GLY A 147 -43.88 -1.82 24.81
C GLY A 147 -43.98 -1.94 23.30
N GLY A 148 -44.07 -3.18 22.80
CA GLY A 148 -44.25 -3.43 21.36
C GLY A 148 -45.51 -2.76 20.80
N LYS A 149 -45.82 -3.02 19.52
CA LYS A 149 -47.06 -2.53 18.89
C LYS A 149 -48.23 -2.71 19.85
N PRO A 150 -49.05 -1.67 20.09
CA PRO A 150 -50.24 -1.80 20.92
C PRO A 150 -50.98 -3.04 20.46
N ILE A 151 -51.26 -3.96 21.38
CA ILE A 151 -52.14 -5.09 21.08
C ILE A 151 -53.40 -4.42 20.52
N PRO A 152 -53.83 -4.75 19.27
CA PRO A 152 -55.06 -4.20 18.75
C PRO A 152 -56.10 -4.46 19.83
N LYS A 153 -56.70 -3.40 20.37
CA LYS A 153 -57.72 -3.53 21.40
C LYS A 153 -58.64 -4.63 20.91
N ALA A 154 -58.80 -5.68 21.73
CA ALA A 154 -59.83 -6.68 21.49
C ALA A 154 -61.08 -5.90 21.10
N PRO A 155 -61.80 -6.29 20.02
CA PRO A 155 -62.95 -5.54 19.55
C PRO A 155 -63.76 -5.18 20.79
N SER A 156 -63.86 -3.86 21.04
CA SER A 156 -64.59 -3.32 22.18
C SER A 156 -65.82 -4.19 22.34
N ALA A 157 -66.07 -4.68 23.56
CA ALA A 157 -67.30 -5.38 23.91
C ALA A 157 -68.46 -4.75 23.12
N PRO A 158 -69.30 -5.57 22.45
CA PRO A 158 -70.27 -5.08 21.48
C PRO A 158 -70.97 -3.89 22.10
N ALA A 159 -70.89 -2.74 21.43
CA ALA A 159 -71.42 -1.47 21.91
C ALA A 159 -72.74 -1.74 22.64
N GLU A 160 -72.82 -1.41 23.93
CA GLU A 160 -74.01 -1.65 24.73
C GLU A 160 -75.19 -1.11 23.96
N ILE A 161 -76.03 -2.02 23.46
CA ILE A 161 -77.18 -1.66 22.64
C ILE A 161 -78.04 -0.74 23.50
N THR A 162 -78.21 0.50 23.06
CA THR A 162 -79.05 1.45 23.81
C THR A 162 -80.52 1.07 23.65
N LYS A 163 -81.38 1.53 24.56
CA LYS A 163 -82.83 1.24 24.48
C LYS A 163 -83.44 1.72 23.17
N GLU A 164 -83.03 2.89 22.70
CA GLU A 164 -83.45 3.45 21.41
C GLU A 164 -82.99 2.61 20.21
N GLN A 165 -81.81 2.01 20.28
CA GLN A 165 -81.33 1.09 19.26
C GLN A 165 -82.09 -0.23 19.31
N PHE A 166 -82.35 -0.76 20.50
CA PHE A 166 -83.18 -1.94 20.71
C PHE A 166 -84.60 -1.74 20.17
N ASP A 167 -85.20 -0.56 20.37
CA ASP A 167 -86.53 -0.20 19.89
C ASP A 167 -86.61 -0.14 18.35
N LYS A 168 -85.50 0.17 17.69
CA LYS A 168 -85.36 0.17 16.22
C LYS A 168 -84.92 -1.18 15.64
N MET A 169 -84.49 -2.14 16.46
CA MET A 169 -84.09 -3.46 16.00
C MET A 169 -85.30 -4.29 15.57
N GLY A 170 -85.15 -5.00 14.44
CA GLY A 170 -86.13 -5.97 13.97
C GLY A 170 -86.22 -7.20 14.88
N TYR A 171 -87.30 -7.96 14.73
CA TYR A 171 -87.59 -9.16 15.54
C TYR A 171 -86.41 -10.15 15.59
N LYS A 172 -85.79 -10.43 14.44
CA LYS A 172 -84.66 -11.36 14.33
C LYS A 172 -83.46 -10.91 15.18
N SER A 173 -83.07 -9.64 15.08
CA SER A 173 -81.94 -9.07 15.85
C SER A 173 -82.23 -9.04 17.34
N ARG A 174 -83.48 -8.79 17.74
CA ARG A 174 -83.91 -8.88 19.14
C ARG A 174 -83.87 -10.30 19.69
N ASN A 175 -84.24 -11.31 18.88
CA ASN A 175 -84.18 -12.71 19.30
C ASN A 175 -82.72 -13.19 19.42
N GLU A 176 -81.85 -12.81 18.49
CA GLU A 176 -80.41 -13.06 18.58
C GLU A 176 -79.79 -12.39 19.83
N LEU A 177 -80.27 -11.20 20.21
CA LEU A 177 -79.86 -10.54 21.46
C LEU A 177 -80.35 -11.31 22.69
N PHE A 178 -81.58 -11.82 22.68
CA PHE A 178 -82.10 -12.66 23.75
C PHE A 178 -81.28 -13.94 23.91
N GLU A 179 -80.91 -14.61 22.82
CA GLU A 179 -80.10 -15.84 22.84
C GLU A 179 -78.66 -15.58 23.31
N ARG A 180 -78.06 -14.46 22.91
CA ARG A 180 -76.65 -14.12 23.24
C ARG A 180 -76.49 -13.45 24.59
N ASN A 181 -77.45 -12.62 25.00
CA ASN A 181 -77.42 -11.86 26.24
C ASN A 181 -78.85 -11.62 26.79
N PRO A 182 -79.45 -12.62 27.45
CA PRO A 182 -80.81 -12.52 28.00
C PRO A 182 -80.96 -11.40 29.02
N GLU A 183 -79.93 -11.11 29.82
CA GLU A 183 -79.97 -10.05 30.84
C GLU A 183 -80.07 -8.67 30.20
N LEU A 184 -79.27 -8.40 29.17
CA LEU A 184 -79.33 -7.13 28.43
C LEU A 184 -80.68 -6.98 27.70
N TYR A 185 -81.20 -8.06 27.07
CA TYR A 185 -82.53 -8.04 26.47
C TYR A 185 -83.62 -7.66 27.49
N ASN A 186 -83.60 -8.28 28.68
CA ASN A 186 -84.57 -8.00 29.73
C ASN A 186 -84.45 -6.59 30.31
N LYS A 187 -83.24 -6.03 30.35
CA LYS A 187 -82.98 -4.64 30.76
C LYS A 187 -83.48 -3.61 29.75
N LEU A 188 -83.44 -3.93 28.45
CA LEU A 188 -83.81 -3.01 27.38
C LEU A 188 -85.30 -3.09 26.99
N LYS A 189 -85.96 -4.24 27.21
CA LYS A 189 -87.38 -4.44 26.88
C LYS A 189 -88.37 -3.76 27.85
N GLY A 190 -87.93 -3.40 29.07
CA GLY A 190 -88.73 -2.70 30.08
C GLY A 190 -88.50 -1.21 30.00
#